data_AF-A0A822GN63-F1
#
_entry.id   AF-A0A822GN63-F1
#
_cell.length_a   1.000
_cell.length_b   1.000
_cell.length_c   1.000
_cell.angle_alpha   90.00
_cell.angle_beta   90.00
_cell.angle_gamma   90.00
#
_symmetry.space_group_name_H-M   'P 1'
#
loop_
_entity.id
_entity.type
_entity.pdbx_description
1 polymer ?
#
loop_
_entity_poly.entity_id
_entity_poly.type
_entity_poly.pdbx_seq_one_letter_code
_entity_poly.pdbx_strand_id
1 'polypeptide(L)' 'MLVYDITSEKSFDNIKNWIRNIQEHASAEVERMLIGNKCDMQDKRQVSREKGENV' A
#
# COMPACT_ATOMS: atom_id res chain seq x y z
N MET A 1 -2.37 -8.99 -4.71
CA MET A 1 -1.78 -8.65 -3.39
C MET A 1 -0.69 -7.60 -3.61
N LEU A 2 -0.71 -6.51 -2.85
CA LEU A 2 0.23 -5.40 -2.93
C LEU A 2 0.87 -5.21 -1.55
N VAL A 3 2.18 -5.03 -1.51
CA VAL A 3 2.94 -4.95 -0.25
C VAL A 3 3.78 -3.69 -0.25
N TYR A 4 3.69 -2.90 0.81
CA TYR A 4 4.54 -1.73 1.04
C TYR A 4 5.30 -1.89 2.35
N ASP A 5 6.37 -1.13 2.52
CA ASP A 5 7.16 -1.07 3.75
C ASP A 5 6.66 0.10 4.61
N ILE A 6 6.24 -0.18 5.85
CA ILE A 6 5.73 0.87 6.75
C ILE A 6 6.79 1.92 7.11
N THR A 7 8.06 1.59 6.93
CA THR A 7 9.21 2.46 7.18
C THR A 7 9.66 3.26 5.96
N SER A 8 8.95 3.14 4.82
CA SER A 8 9.30 3.83 3.59
C SER A 8 8.06 4.42 2.92
N GLU A 9 7.91 5.75 3.02
CA GLU A 9 6.82 6.47 2.35
C GLU A 9 6.88 6.31 0.82
N LYS A 10 8.09 6.26 0.23
CA LYS A 10 8.28 5.99 -1.20
C LYS A 10 7.69 4.65 -1.64
N SER A 11 7.83 3.61 -0.81
CA SER A 11 7.26 2.30 -1.13
C SER A 11 5.74 2.35 -1.19
N PHE A 12 5.13 3.18 -0.34
CA PHE A 12 3.69 3.36 -0.27
C PHE A 12 3.15 4.18 -1.45
N ASP A 13 3.84 5.25 -1.85
CA ASP A 13 3.45 6.03 -3.04
C ASP A 13 3.53 5.19 -4.32
N ASN A 14 4.52 4.29 -4.43
CA ASN A 14 4.58 3.33 -5.53
C ASN A 14 3.35 2.41 -5.59
N ILE A 15 2.81 2.00 -4.43
CA ILE A 15 1.59 1.18 -4.39
C ILE A 15 0.37 1.94 -4.89
N LYS A 16 0.21 3.23 -4.56
CA LYS A 16 -0.90 4.05 -5.08
C LYS A 16 -0.91 4.09 -6.61
N ASN A 17 0.27 4.26 -7.21
CA ASN A 17 0.41 4.25 -8.67
C ASN A 17 0.04 2.87 -9.25
N TRP A 18 0.46 1.79 -8.59
CA TRP A 18 0.07 0.43 -8.98
C TRP A 18 -1.44 0.19 -8.90
N ILE A 19 -2.10 0.68 -7.85
CA ILE A 19 -3.55 0.57 -7.67
C ILE A 19 -4.30 1.32 -8.76
N ARG A 20 -3.85 2.52 -9.10
CA ARG A 20 -4.41 3.31 -10.21
C ARG A 20 -4.26 2.57 -11.54
N ASN A 21 -3.09 2.01 -11.83
CA ASN A 21 -2.86 1.24 -13.04
C ASN A 21 -3.78 0.02 -13.13
N ILE A 22 -4.01 -0.68 -12.00
CA ILE A 22 -4.95 -1.81 -11.95
C ILE A 22 -6.38 -1.32 -12.17
N GLN A 23 -6.79 -0.19 -11.59
CA GLN A 23 -8.13 0.38 -11.82
C GLN A 23 -8.36 0.79 -13.27
N GLU A 24 -7.32 1.29 -13.95
CA GLU A 24 -7.42 1.74 -15.35
C GLU A 24 -7.43 0.56 -16.34
N HIS A 25 -6.83 -0.58 -16.01
CA HIS A 25 -6.60 -1.69 -16.96
C HIS A 25 -7.29 -3.01 -16.60
N ALA A 26 -7.77 -3.19 -15.36
CA ALA A 26 -8.39 -4.43 -14.91
C ALA A 26 -9.90 -4.29 -14.75
N SER A 27 -10.62 -5.40 -14.98
CA SER A 27 -12.05 -5.51 -14.73
C SER A 27 -12.38 -5.17 -13.27
N ALA A 28 -13.54 -4.54 -13.03
CA ALA A 28 -13.94 -4.03 -11.72
C ALA A 28 -13.98 -5.08 -10.58
N GLU A 29 -13.96 -6.37 -10.92
CA GLU A 29 -14.05 -7.51 -9.99
C GLU A 29 -12.70 -7.99 -9.44
N VAL A 30 -11.58 -7.31 -9.70
CA VAL A 30 -10.30 -7.71 -9.12
C VAL A 30 -10.25 -7.37 -7.62
N GLU A 31 -10.36 -8.43 -6.81
CA GLU A 31 -10.16 -8.37 -5.37
C GLU A 31 -8.70 -8.01 -5.05
N ARG A 32 -8.51 -6.98 -4.23
CA ARG A 32 -7.21 -6.40 -3.91
C ARG A 32 -6.95 -6.48 -2.41
N MET A 33 -5.75 -6.89 -2.06
CA MET A 33 -5.26 -6.93 -0.69
C MET A 33 -3.98 -6.09 -0.59
N LEU A 34 -3.98 -5.14 0.34
CA LEU A 34 -2.83 -4.30 0.68
C LEU A 34 -2.21 -4.76 1.99
N ILE A 35 -0.89 -4.90 2.03
CA ILE A 35 -0.15 -5.40 3.20
C ILE A 35 0.97 -4.43 3.56
N GLY A 36 0.94 -3.93 4.80
CA GLY A 36 2.05 -3.17 5.40
C GLY A 36 3.09 -4.11 6.00
N ASN A 37 4.25 -4.20 5.38
CA ASN A 37 5.39 -5.01 5.82
C ASN A 37 6.29 -4.24 6.81
N LYS A 38 7.11 -4.98 7.57
CA LYS A 38 8.01 -4.48 8.64
C LYS A 38 7.30 -3.88 9.86
N CYS A 39 6.16 -4.46 10.24
CA CYS A 39 5.37 -4.00 11.38
C CYS A 39 6.10 -4.06 12.73
N ASP A 40 7.19 -4.81 12.81
CA ASP A 40 8.13 -4.85 13.94
C ASP A 40 8.88 -3.53 14.14
N MET A 41 9.10 -2.73 13.09
CA MET A 41 9.83 -1.46 13.15
C MET A 41 8.92 -0.25 13.44
N GLN A 42 8.10 -0.33 14.48
CA GLN A 42 7.11 0.73 14.78
C GLN A 42 7.74 2.10 15.00
N ASP A 43 8.92 2.18 15.63
CA ASP A 43 9.61 3.44 15.91
C ASP A 43 10.08 4.16 14.63
N LYS A 44 10.20 3.42 13.52
CA LYS A 44 10.59 3.96 12.20
C LYS A 44 9.39 4.07 11.26
N ARG A 45 8.17 3.92 11.77
CA ARG A 45 6.96 4.00 10.95
C ARG A 45 6.84 5.39 10.33
N GLN A 46 6.82 5.42 9.01
CA GLN A 46 6.56 6.61 8.20
C GLN A 46 5.13 6.60 7.65
N VAL A 47 4.50 5.42 7.55
CA VAL A 47 3.13 5.26 7.05
C VAL A 47 2.22 4.80 8.19
N SER A 48 1.28 5.66 8.58
CA SER A 48 0.26 5.33 9.58
C SER A 48 -0.70 4.25 9.06
N ARG A 49 -1.35 3.53 9.98
CA ARG A 49 -2.39 2.55 9.61
C ARG A 49 -3.54 3.21 8.87
N GLU A 50 -4.04 4.32 9.40
CA GLU A 50 -5.11 5.11 8.78
C GLU A 50 -4.76 5.53 7.35
N LYS A 51 -3.51 5.96 7.11
CA LYS A 51 -3.07 6.31 5.74
C LYS A 51 -3.11 5.11 4.81
N GLY A 52 -2.78 3.91 5.29
CA GLY A 52 -2.85 2.67 4.53
C GLY A 52 -4.28 2.15 4.30
N GLU A 53 -5.20 2.40 5.23
CA GLU A 53 -6.61 2.02 5.12
C GLU A 53 -7.39 2.92 4.14
N ASN A 54 -6.97 4.18 3.99
CA ASN A 54 -7.57 5.16 3.09
C ASN A 54 -6.96 5.20 1.67
N VAL A 55 -6.35 4.09 1.22
CA VAL A 55 -5.71 3.96 -0.10
C VAL A 55 -6.72 3.70 -1.22
#